data_AF-A0A8B8BZ25-F1
#
_entry.id   AF-A0A8B8BZ25-F1
#
_cell.length_a   1.000
_cell.length_b   1.000
_cell.length_c   1.000
_cell.angle_alpha   90.00
_cell.angle_beta   90.00
_cell.angle_gamma   90.00
#
_symmetry.space_group_name_H-M   'P 1'
#
loop_
_entity.id
_entity.type
_entity.pdbx_description
1 polymer ?
#
loop_
_entity_poly.entity_id
_entity_poly.type
_entity_poly.pdbx_seq_one_letter_code
_entity_poly.pdbx_strand_id
1 'polypeptide(L)'
;MGSSNSRSNEGSQRRFLVGSLNKMPGVEQKFYGVSQLVDLNISSQGKEKHENCIKEVIPCGSQEQDILECENGGTTLFKPLSLKKPLYASETFVAWKAHYDIEQMQMKLMRKKTDIYLVAIGNFPSFITDFRLMISNEPYSLFDILKRFLEIFYQNMPVIWLSSINPEEKNWNITTRNHKVTGKKQYLVSDFYPQLKKWKPKNTYGILGLTWTDLYPKESLNFVLGEASKRHKSGVISFGRFEPKAFDEEKSRDIEEINHDIMWKLLKVSSHELGHLFGLSHCDFFLCGMNGSSSVEEAMSQPLFFCPICIRKIQHACKFNIVQRYRDLQRFFEDLNEAMPCDRFRHCKEWLDNCLRFLIDDEE
;
A
#
# COMPACT_ATOMS: atom_id res chain seq x y z
N MET A 1 -26.80 -38.14 -10.39
CA MET A 1 -27.19 -36.72 -10.60
C MET A 1 -26.55 -35.90 -9.50
N GLY A 2 -25.50 -35.11 -9.78
CA GLY A 2 -24.81 -34.37 -8.70
C GLY A 2 -23.47 -33.73 -9.08
N SER A 3 -23.33 -33.12 -10.26
CA SER A 3 -22.08 -32.46 -10.68
C SER A 3 -22.28 -31.10 -11.37
N SER A 4 -23.51 -30.57 -11.45
CA SER A 4 -23.79 -29.32 -12.17
C SER A 4 -23.86 -28.06 -11.28
N ASN A 5 -23.97 -28.20 -9.96
CA ASN A 5 -24.16 -27.04 -9.06
C ASN A 5 -22.85 -26.38 -8.55
N SER A 6 -21.70 -27.04 -8.58
CA SER A 6 -20.43 -26.47 -8.10
C SER A 6 -19.85 -25.46 -9.11
N ARG A 7 -19.81 -25.81 -10.41
CA ARG A 7 -19.29 -24.95 -11.48
C ARG A 7 -20.10 -23.65 -11.68
N SER A 8 -21.43 -23.71 -11.51
CA SER A 8 -22.29 -22.52 -11.58
C SER A 8 -22.10 -21.58 -10.39
N ASN A 9 -21.77 -22.11 -9.22
CA ASN A 9 -21.52 -21.33 -8.01
C ASN A 9 -20.14 -20.66 -8.05
N GLU A 10 -19.09 -21.37 -8.49
CA GLU A 10 -17.75 -20.80 -8.70
C GLU A 10 -17.75 -19.68 -9.75
N GLY A 11 -18.44 -19.87 -10.88
CA GLY A 11 -18.58 -18.83 -11.91
C GLY A 11 -19.37 -17.59 -11.46
N SER A 12 -20.24 -17.74 -10.44
CA SER A 12 -20.91 -16.63 -9.77
C SER A 12 -19.97 -15.92 -8.81
N GLN A 13 -19.27 -16.66 -7.93
CA GLN A 13 -18.33 -16.10 -6.95
C GLN A 13 -17.15 -15.38 -7.60
N ARG A 14 -16.60 -15.89 -8.71
CA ARG A 14 -15.55 -15.22 -9.49
C ARG A 14 -16.01 -13.88 -10.07
N ARG A 15 -17.29 -13.76 -10.46
CA ARG A 15 -17.88 -12.48 -10.85
C ARG A 15 -17.98 -11.49 -9.70
N PHE A 16 -18.08 -11.93 -8.45
CA PHE A 16 -18.05 -11.01 -7.30
C PHE A 16 -16.65 -10.44 -7.04
N LEU A 17 -15.57 -11.18 -7.35
CA LEU A 17 -14.18 -10.74 -7.13
C LEU A 17 -13.84 -9.46 -7.87
N VAL A 18 -14.18 -9.40 -9.17
CA VAL A 18 -13.83 -8.30 -10.07
C VAL A 18 -15.03 -7.71 -10.82
N GLY A 19 -16.23 -8.25 -10.72
CA GLY A 19 -17.37 -7.78 -11.51
C GLY A 19 -17.29 -8.19 -12.98
N SER A 20 -18.19 -7.68 -13.82
CA SER A 20 -18.21 -7.99 -15.25
C SER A 20 -17.03 -7.33 -15.97
N LEU A 21 -16.31 -8.13 -16.78
CA LEU A 21 -15.20 -7.67 -17.63
C LEU A 21 -15.64 -7.41 -19.07
N ASN A 22 -16.75 -7.99 -19.54
CA ASN A 22 -17.18 -8.01 -20.94
C ASN A 22 -17.35 -6.62 -21.60
N LYS A 23 -17.44 -5.55 -20.80
CA LYS A 23 -17.60 -4.17 -21.28
C LYS A 23 -16.29 -3.35 -21.23
N MET A 24 -15.18 -3.96 -20.82
CA MET A 24 -13.87 -3.31 -20.71
C MET A 24 -13.05 -3.54 -21.98
N PRO A 25 -12.07 -2.69 -22.30
CA PRO A 25 -11.10 -2.96 -23.36
C PRO A 25 -10.38 -4.30 -23.17
N GLY A 26 -9.93 -4.94 -24.26
CA GLY A 26 -9.30 -6.26 -24.23
C GLY A 26 -8.14 -6.39 -23.25
N VAL A 27 -7.25 -5.38 -23.23
CA VAL A 27 -6.13 -5.27 -22.28
C VAL A 27 -6.59 -5.37 -20.82
N GLU A 28 -7.65 -4.66 -20.45
CA GLU A 28 -8.17 -4.68 -19.08
C GLU A 28 -8.91 -5.98 -18.78
N GLN A 29 -9.59 -6.58 -19.76
CA GLN A 29 -10.20 -7.90 -19.60
C GLN A 29 -9.14 -8.96 -19.30
N LYS A 30 -8.05 -8.99 -20.07
CA LYS A 30 -6.91 -9.89 -19.87
C LYS A 30 -6.30 -9.71 -18.48
N PHE A 31 -6.00 -8.46 -18.11
CA PHE A 31 -5.37 -8.14 -16.84
C PHE A 31 -6.22 -8.48 -15.62
N TYR A 32 -7.48 -8.04 -15.59
CA TYR A 32 -8.37 -8.34 -14.46
C TYR A 32 -8.85 -9.80 -14.47
N GLY A 33 -8.74 -10.49 -15.60
CA GLY A 33 -8.95 -11.94 -15.72
C GLY A 33 -8.03 -12.78 -14.85
N VAL A 34 -6.84 -12.28 -14.50
CA VAL A 34 -5.89 -12.96 -13.58
C VAL A 34 -6.50 -13.23 -12.20
N SER A 35 -7.52 -12.47 -11.79
CA SER A 35 -8.27 -12.74 -10.55
C SER A 35 -8.94 -14.12 -10.52
N GLN A 36 -9.08 -14.80 -11.66
CA GLN A 36 -9.59 -16.17 -11.73
C GLN A 36 -8.64 -17.21 -11.12
N LEU A 37 -7.37 -16.86 -10.88
CA LEU A 37 -6.38 -17.71 -10.20
C LEU A 37 -6.64 -17.86 -8.70
N VAL A 38 -7.49 -17.01 -8.10
CA VAL A 38 -7.81 -17.10 -6.67
C VAL A 38 -8.57 -18.38 -6.40
N ASP A 39 -8.03 -19.25 -5.54
CA ASP A 39 -8.78 -20.37 -4.99
C ASP A 39 -9.82 -19.85 -4.00
N LEU A 40 -11.09 -20.12 -4.31
CA LEU A 40 -12.24 -19.71 -3.51
C LEU A 40 -12.65 -20.74 -2.46
N ASN A 41 -12.02 -21.92 -2.47
CA ASN A 41 -12.22 -22.92 -1.45
C ASN A 41 -11.50 -22.52 -0.17
N ILE A 42 -12.21 -22.57 0.96
CA ILE A 42 -11.63 -22.30 2.27
C ILE A 42 -10.77 -23.51 2.65
N SER A 43 -9.48 -23.33 2.91
CA SER A 43 -8.68 -24.41 3.44
C SER A 43 -9.17 -24.78 4.85
N SER A 44 -9.63 -26.01 5.03
CA SER A 44 -10.10 -26.54 6.32
C SER A 44 -8.97 -26.89 7.30
N GLN A 45 -7.74 -26.42 7.07
CA GLN A 45 -6.61 -26.62 7.99
C GLN A 45 -6.67 -25.59 9.13
N GLY A 46 -7.74 -25.70 9.92
CA GLY A 46 -7.89 -25.07 11.22
C GLY A 46 -7.96 -26.13 12.29
N LYS A 47 -6.83 -26.81 12.55
CA LYS A 47 -6.47 -27.61 13.75
C LYS A 47 -5.25 -28.49 13.44
N GLU A 48 -4.10 -27.87 13.19
CA GLU A 48 -2.83 -28.53 13.47
C GLU A 48 -2.01 -27.63 14.38
N LYS A 49 -1.36 -28.26 15.34
CA LYS A 49 -0.56 -27.65 16.40
C LYS A 49 0.40 -26.64 15.77
N HIS A 50 0.61 -25.54 16.48
CA HIS A 50 1.79 -24.69 16.31
C HIS A 50 3.05 -25.55 16.44
N GLU A 51 3.51 -26.14 15.35
CA GLU A 51 4.82 -26.79 15.22
C GLU A 51 5.11 -27.01 13.73
N ASN A 52 6.06 -26.21 13.21
CA ASN A 52 6.89 -26.51 12.04
C ASN A 52 6.25 -26.66 10.65
N CYS A 53 5.54 -25.61 10.19
CA CYS A 53 5.53 -25.26 8.76
C CYS A 53 6.09 -23.84 8.52
N ILE A 54 7.04 -23.44 9.37
CA ILE A 54 7.92 -22.27 9.20
C ILE A 54 9.37 -22.80 9.18
N LYS A 55 9.71 -23.45 8.08
CA LYS A 55 11.07 -23.65 7.54
C LYS A 55 10.81 -23.62 6.04
N GLU A 56 10.92 -22.49 5.34
CA GLU A 56 12.10 -21.63 5.23
C GLU A 56 11.70 -20.15 5.37
N VAL A 57 12.12 -19.54 6.47
CA VAL A 57 12.33 -18.09 6.55
C VAL A 57 13.82 -17.92 6.26
N ILE A 58 14.15 -17.61 5.01
CA ILE A 58 15.52 -17.27 4.65
C ILE A 58 15.78 -15.85 5.17
N PRO A 59 16.84 -15.63 5.96
CA PRO A 59 17.25 -14.29 6.37
C PRO A 59 17.59 -13.45 5.13
N CYS A 60 17.48 -12.14 5.23
CA CYS A 60 18.02 -11.24 4.21
C CYS A 60 19.50 -11.57 3.96
N GLY A 61 19.78 -12.23 2.84
CA GLY A 61 21.08 -12.78 2.48
C GLY A 61 20.90 -14.13 1.77
N SER A 62 21.06 -14.13 0.45
CA SER A 62 21.07 -15.29 -0.47
C SER A 62 19.75 -16.08 -0.64
N GLN A 63 19.08 -15.84 -1.78
CA GLN A 63 18.44 -16.78 -2.73
C GLN A 63 17.45 -15.94 -3.57
N GLU A 64 17.79 -15.52 -4.79
CA GLU A 64 17.83 -16.31 -6.04
C GLU A 64 16.64 -17.27 -6.16
N GLN A 65 15.83 -17.02 -7.19
CA GLN A 65 14.88 -17.95 -7.81
C GLN A 65 13.77 -18.50 -6.91
N ASP A 66 12.63 -17.82 -6.89
CA ASP A 66 11.33 -18.51 -6.75
C ASP A 66 10.22 -17.73 -7.46
N ILE A 67 10.42 -17.62 -8.77
CA ILE A 67 9.33 -17.68 -9.72
C ILE A 67 8.82 -19.13 -9.63
N LEU A 68 7.81 -19.38 -8.80
CA LEU A 68 7.18 -20.70 -8.74
C LEU A 68 6.51 -21.00 -10.08
N GLU A 69 6.99 -22.07 -10.70
CA GLU A 69 6.54 -22.66 -11.94
C GLU A 69 5.08 -23.13 -11.83
N CYS A 70 4.24 -22.72 -12.78
CA CYS A 70 3.12 -23.56 -13.19
C CYS A 70 3.56 -24.36 -14.41
N GLU A 71 3.31 -25.67 -14.38
CA GLU A 71 3.37 -26.53 -15.56
C GLU A 71 2.62 -25.82 -16.71
N ASN A 72 3.36 -25.53 -17.79
CA ASN A 72 3.06 -24.61 -18.90
C ASN A 72 3.71 -23.19 -18.80
N GLY A 73 5.01 -23.13 -18.53
CA GLY A 73 5.92 -22.17 -19.19
C GLY A 73 5.65 -20.67 -19.03
N GLY A 74 5.16 -20.19 -17.87
CA GLY A 74 4.92 -18.76 -17.64
C GLY A 74 5.14 -18.33 -16.19
N THR A 75 5.92 -17.27 -15.99
CA THR A 75 6.07 -16.56 -14.72
C THR A 75 4.71 -16.09 -14.21
N THR A 76 4.29 -16.47 -13.00
CA THR A 76 3.04 -15.97 -12.43
C THR A 76 3.21 -14.51 -11.96
N LEU A 77 2.69 -13.54 -12.72
CA LEU A 77 2.76 -12.11 -12.41
C LEU A 77 2.23 -11.74 -11.02
N PHE A 78 1.26 -12.52 -10.53
CA PHE A 78 0.62 -12.36 -9.24
C PHE A 78 0.51 -13.71 -8.54
N LYS A 79 1.01 -13.78 -7.30
CA LYS A 79 0.93 -14.98 -6.46
C LYS A 79 -0.38 -14.96 -5.66
N PRO A 80 -1.35 -15.85 -5.94
CA PRO A 80 -2.57 -15.96 -5.16
C PRO A 80 -2.25 -16.45 -3.74
N LEU A 81 -3.10 -16.09 -2.79
CA LEU A 81 -3.05 -16.58 -1.41
C LEU A 81 -4.22 -17.52 -1.17
N SER A 82 -4.01 -18.53 -0.33
CA SER A 82 -5.09 -19.38 0.17
C SER A 82 -5.99 -18.55 1.08
N LEU A 83 -7.29 -18.52 0.77
CA LEU A 83 -8.27 -17.81 1.58
C LEU A 83 -8.40 -18.45 2.95
N LYS A 84 -8.02 -17.68 3.98
CA LYS A 84 -8.11 -18.08 5.40
C LYS A 84 -9.52 -17.90 5.98
N LYS A 85 -10.42 -17.24 5.25
CA LYS A 85 -11.78 -16.92 5.67
C LYS A 85 -12.73 -16.99 4.48
N PRO A 86 -14.05 -17.14 4.71
CA PRO A 86 -15.03 -17.15 3.65
C PRO A 86 -14.99 -15.89 2.79
N LEU A 87 -15.31 -16.03 1.50
CA LEU A 87 -15.30 -14.92 0.54
C LEU A 87 -16.10 -13.69 0.99
N TYR A 88 -17.25 -13.89 1.64
CA TYR A 88 -18.09 -12.78 2.11
C TYR A 88 -17.42 -11.92 3.20
N ALA A 89 -16.39 -12.43 3.87
CA ALA A 89 -15.61 -11.72 4.86
C ALA A 89 -14.38 -11.02 4.26
N SER A 90 -14.13 -11.21 2.96
CA SER A 90 -13.07 -10.55 2.20
C SER A 90 -13.66 -9.46 1.30
N GLU A 91 -12.96 -8.33 1.19
CA GLU A 91 -13.46 -7.20 0.41
C GLU A 91 -13.20 -7.40 -1.09
N THR A 92 -14.22 -7.85 -1.82
CA THR A 92 -14.17 -7.96 -3.29
C THR A 92 -14.30 -6.60 -3.99
N PHE A 93 -14.01 -6.52 -5.29
CA PHE A 93 -14.26 -5.31 -6.07
C PHE A 93 -15.74 -4.93 -6.09
N VAL A 94 -16.65 -5.90 -6.26
CA VAL A 94 -18.09 -5.60 -6.36
C VAL A 94 -18.62 -5.06 -5.03
N ALA A 95 -18.23 -5.68 -3.91
CA ALA A 95 -18.58 -5.21 -2.57
C ALA A 95 -18.03 -3.80 -2.31
N TRP A 96 -16.74 -3.59 -2.60
CA TRP A 96 -16.11 -2.27 -2.46
C TRP A 96 -16.78 -1.21 -3.34
N LYS A 97 -17.05 -1.52 -4.62
CA LYS A 97 -17.65 -0.60 -5.59
C LYS A 97 -19.04 -0.16 -5.15
N ALA A 98 -19.85 -1.05 -4.60
CA ALA A 98 -21.18 -0.71 -4.09
C ALA A 98 -21.07 0.35 -2.97
N HIS A 99 -20.21 0.13 -1.98
CA HIS A 99 -19.97 1.10 -0.90
C HIS A 99 -19.38 2.41 -1.44
N TYR A 100 -18.40 2.33 -2.33
CA TYR A 100 -17.75 3.49 -2.93
C TYR A 100 -18.74 4.35 -3.72
N ASP A 101 -19.54 3.75 -4.60
CA ASP A 101 -20.49 4.49 -5.44
C ASP A 101 -21.59 5.15 -4.59
N ILE A 102 -22.04 4.53 -3.49
CA ILE A 102 -22.98 5.14 -2.54
C ILE A 102 -22.36 6.37 -1.87
N GLU A 103 -21.11 6.25 -1.38
CA GLU A 103 -20.37 7.38 -0.81
C GLU A 103 -20.19 8.51 -1.85
N GLN A 104 -19.87 8.18 -3.10
CA GLN A 104 -19.73 9.16 -4.17
C GLN A 104 -21.06 9.81 -4.55
N MET A 105 -22.19 9.09 -4.55
CA MET A 105 -23.50 9.68 -4.81
C MET A 105 -23.88 10.72 -3.78
N GLN A 106 -23.62 10.46 -2.49
CA GLN A 106 -23.79 11.45 -1.42
C GLN A 106 -22.89 12.68 -1.65
N MET A 107 -21.70 12.49 -2.23
CA MET A 107 -20.78 13.57 -2.57
C MET A 107 -21.08 14.28 -3.90
N LYS A 108 -21.87 13.71 -4.83
CA LYS A 108 -22.21 14.34 -6.12
C LYS A 108 -23.12 15.57 -5.99
N LEU A 109 -23.79 15.73 -4.84
CA LEU A 109 -24.44 16.97 -4.45
C LEU A 109 -23.43 18.08 -4.10
N MET A 110 -22.14 17.76 -4.06
CA MET A 110 -21.01 18.64 -3.73
C MET A 110 -19.97 18.59 -4.86
N ARG A 111 -19.09 19.60 -4.94
CA ARG A 111 -17.97 19.62 -5.90
C ARG A 111 -17.10 18.36 -5.75
N LYS A 112 -16.73 17.73 -6.88
CA LYS A 112 -15.88 16.54 -6.91
C LYS A 112 -14.55 16.82 -6.22
N LYS A 113 -14.26 16.09 -5.13
CA LYS A 113 -13.01 16.18 -4.40
C LYS A 113 -11.99 15.25 -5.04
N THR A 114 -10.89 15.79 -5.53
CA THR A 114 -9.85 15.05 -6.26
C THR A 114 -8.48 15.13 -5.60
N ASP A 115 -8.29 16.10 -4.72
CA ASP A 115 -6.94 16.45 -4.26
C ASP A 115 -6.56 15.59 -3.05
N ILE A 116 -5.40 14.95 -3.14
CA ILE A 116 -4.74 14.30 -2.01
C ILE A 116 -3.81 15.34 -1.39
N TYR A 117 -3.95 15.58 -0.10
CA TYR A 117 -3.07 16.49 0.62
C TYR A 117 -2.06 15.71 1.46
N LEU A 118 -0.82 16.17 1.44
CA LEU A 118 0.22 15.71 2.34
C LEU A 118 0.54 16.81 3.35
N VAL A 119 0.86 16.44 4.59
CA VAL A 119 1.27 17.40 5.61
C VAL A 119 2.38 16.82 6.48
N ALA A 120 3.45 17.60 6.64
CA ALA A 120 4.49 17.32 7.61
C ALA A 120 3.97 17.65 9.03
N ILE A 121 4.02 16.68 9.94
CA ILE A 121 3.56 16.79 11.32
C ILE A 121 4.78 16.73 12.25
N GLY A 122 4.95 17.79 13.02
CA GLY A 122 6.09 17.98 13.90
C GLY A 122 7.36 18.32 13.14
N ASN A 123 8.49 18.21 13.84
CA ASN A 123 9.80 18.52 13.30
C ASN A 123 10.44 17.27 12.69
N PHE A 124 11.15 17.48 11.58
CA PHE A 124 11.99 16.47 10.95
C PHE A 124 13.46 16.77 11.25
N PRO A 125 14.30 15.75 11.47
CA PRO A 125 15.75 15.94 11.51
C PRO A 125 16.30 16.62 10.26
N SER A 126 17.39 17.38 10.41
CA SER A 126 18.02 18.12 9.30
C SER A 126 18.41 17.20 8.14
N PHE A 127 18.92 15.99 8.41
CA PHE A 127 19.27 15.04 7.35
C PHE A 127 18.08 14.63 6.47
N ILE A 128 16.83 14.86 6.90
CA ILE A 128 15.62 14.62 6.11
C ILE A 128 15.24 15.86 5.30
N THR A 129 15.25 17.03 5.94
CA THR A 129 14.91 18.30 5.28
C THR A 129 15.93 18.72 4.24
N ASP A 130 17.20 18.37 4.50
CA ASP A 130 18.35 18.75 3.70
C ASP A 130 18.70 17.66 2.67
N PHE A 131 18.10 16.47 2.77
CA PHE A 131 18.29 15.39 1.82
C PHE A 131 17.99 15.84 0.40
N ARG A 132 18.93 15.61 -0.52
CA ARG A 132 18.74 15.80 -1.96
C ARG A 132 19.26 14.58 -2.70
N LEU A 133 18.45 14.03 -3.59
CA LEU A 133 18.81 12.97 -4.51
C LEU A 133 18.79 13.52 -5.94
N MET A 134 19.87 13.30 -6.69
CA MET A 134 19.95 13.71 -8.08
C MET A 134 19.26 12.67 -8.96
N ILE A 135 18.15 13.05 -9.60
CA ILE A 135 17.43 12.20 -10.55
C ILE A 135 17.41 12.91 -11.88
N SER A 136 17.98 12.28 -12.92
CA SER A 136 18.13 12.89 -14.26
C SER A 136 18.79 14.28 -14.22
N ASN A 137 19.83 14.44 -13.40
CA ASN A 137 20.57 15.69 -13.15
C ASN A 137 19.80 16.81 -12.43
N GLU A 138 18.61 16.54 -11.90
CA GLU A 138 17.85 17.51 -11.11
C GLU A 138 17.78 17.09 -9.63
N PRO A 139 17.95 18.01 -8.66
CA PRO A 139 17.90 17.69 -7.24
C PRO A 139 16.45 17.57 -6.76
N TYR A 140 16.10 16.43 -6.15
CA TYR A 140 14.80 16.20 -5.51
C TYR A 140 14.95 16.01 -4.01
N SER A 141 14.07 16.64 -3.21
CA SER A 141 13.94 16.29 -1.80
C SER A 141 13.20 14.97 -1.61
N LEU A 142 13.28 14.40 -0.40
CA LEU A 142 12.53 13.19 -0.05
C LEU A 142 11.01 13.38 -0.27
N PHE A 143 10.50 14.57 0.05
CA PHE A 143 9.09 14.91 -0.08
C PHE A 143 8.66 15.12 -1.54
N ASP A 144 9.56 15.56 -2.41
CA ASP A 144 9.29 15.66 -3.86
C ASP A 144 9.21 14.28 -4.50
N ILE A 145 10.12 13.37 -4.14
CA ILE A 145 10.14 11.98 -4.62
C ILE A 145 8.84 11.28 -4.22
N LEU A 146 8.44 11.40 -2.95
CA LEU A 146 7.18 10.84 -2.48
C LEU A 146 5.97 11.43 -3.23
N LYS A 147 5.92 12.76 -3.41
CA LYS A 147 4.83 13.42 -4.13
C LYS A 147 4.72 12.86 -5.55
N ARG A 148 5.83 12.81 -6.30
CA ARG A 148 5.88 12.27 -7.67
C ARG A 148 5.42 10.81 -7.70
N PHE A 149 5.93 9.97 -6.79
CA PHE A 149 5.51 8.58 -6.69
C PHE A 149 4.00 8.46 -6.48
N LEU A 150 3.42 9.20 -5.53
CA LEU A 150 1.99 9.10 -5.23
C LEU A 150 1.09 9.63 -6.35
N GLU A 151 1.52 10.67 -7.08
CA GLU A 151 0.80 11.16 -8.27
C GLU A 151 0.76 10.12 -9.39
N ILE A 152 1.85 9.37 -9.57
CA ILE A 152 1.90 8.26 -10.53
C ILE A 152 1.10 7.06 -9.98
N PHE A 153 1.25 6.74 -8.69
CA PHE A 153 0.59 5.58 -8.09
C PHE A 153 -0.94 5.74 -8.06
N TYR A 154 -1.42 6.96 -7.83
CA TYR A 154 -2.83 7.35 -7.81
C TYR A 154 -3.16 8.33 -8.93
N GLN A 155 -2.74 8.04 -10.18
CA GLN A 155 -2.97 8.90 -11.36
C GLN A 155 -4.35 9.57 -11.40
N ASN A 156 -4.39 10.81 -11.90
CA ASN A 156 -5.53 11.73 -11.88
C ASN A 156 -5.96 12.22 -10.50
N MET A 157 -5.16 11.99 -9.46
CA MET A 157 -5.34 12.56 -8.13
C MET A 157 -4.16 13.49 -7.84
N PRO A 158 -4.32 14.82 -7.97
CA PRO A 158 -3.26 15.77 -7.64
C PRO A 158 -2.80 15.60 -6.20
N VAL A 159 -1.48 15.57 -5.97
CA VAL A 159 -0.90 15.49 -4.62
C VAL A 159 -0.33 16.85 -4.25
N ILE A 160 -0.77 17.42 -3.13
CA ILE A 160 -0.45 18.80 -2.74
C ILE A 160 0.10 18.81 -1.31
N TRP A 161 1.30 19.35 -1.13
CA TRP A 161 1.85 19.61 0.19
C TRP A 161 1.19 20.84 0.82
N LEU A 162 0.72 20.67 2.06
CA LEU A 162 0.32 21.76 2.93
C LEU A 162 1.51 22.20 3.79
N SER A 163 1.43 23.42 4.33
CA SER A 163 2.38 23.89 5.33
C SER A 163 2.48 22.90 6.49
N SER A 164 3.69 22.69 6.99
CA SER A 164 3.93 21.83 8.15
C SER A 164 3.10 22.30 9.35
N ILE A 165 2.74 21.34 10.20
CA ILE A 165 1.99 21.60 11.41
C ILE A 165 2.75 21.07 12.61
N ASN A 166 2.83 21.87 13.67
CA ASN A 166 3.21 21.38 14.99
C ASN A 166 1.92 21.17 15.81
N PRO A 167 1.61 19.93 16.24
CA PRO A 167 0.40 19.66 17.02
C PRO A 167 0.28 20.51 18.29
N GLU A 168 1.41 20.79 18.96
CA GLU A 168 1.45 21.57 20.19
C GLU A 168 1.10 23.04 19.92
N GLU A 169 1.68 23.65 18.89
CA GLU A 169 1.37 25.04 18.46
C GLU A 169 -0.07 25.19 17.98
N LYS A 170 -0.66 24.13 17.42
CA LYS A 170 -2.07 24.11 16.98
C LYS A 170 -3.05 23.80 18.12
N ASN A 171 -2.57 23.58 19.34
CA ASN A 171 -3.37 23.14 20.48
C ASN A 171 -4.20 21.88 20.16
N TRP A 172 -3.64 20.96 19.36
CA TRP A 172 -4.28 19.68 19.09
C TRP A 172 -4.11 18.78 20.31
N ASN A 173 -5.22 18.28 20.84
CA ASN A 173 -5.18 17.27 21.88
C ASN A 173 -4.75 15.92 21.29
N ILE A 174 -3.44 15.68 21.27
CA ILE A 174 -2.82 14.43 20.81
C ILE A 174 -2.21 13.73 22.03
N THR A 175 -2.69 12.53 22.33
CA THR A 175 -2.17 11.72 23.42
C THR A 175 -0.75 11.25 23.09
N THR A 176 0.15 11.38 24.06
CA THR A 176 1.55 10.98 23.93
C THR A 176 1.94 10.01 25.03
N ARG A 177 2.90 9.12 24.72
CA ARG A 177 3.61 8.31 25.71
C ARG A 177 5.09 8.22 25.36
N ASN A 178 5.91 7.80 26.32
CA ASN A 178 7.27 7.36 26.03
C ASN A 178 7.28 5.83 25.96
N HIS A 179 7.90 5.28 24.91
CA HIS A 179 8.04 3.84 24.76
C HIS A 179 8.90 3.27 25.90
N LYS A 180 8.45 2.18 26.53
CA LYS A 180 9.03 1.69 27.80
C LYS A 180 10.50 1.25 27.70
N VAL A 181 10.92 0.77 26.52
CA VAL A 181 12.28 0.27 26.29
C VAL A 181 13.16 1.39 25.74
N THR A 182 12.82 1.91 24.57
CA THR A 182 13.60 2.94 23.88
C THR A 182 13.53 4.36 24.47
N GLY A 183 12.59 4.63 25.38
CA GLY A 183 12.36 5.97 25.97
C GLY A 183 11.83 7.02 24.99
N LYS A 184 11.63 6.68 23.70
CA LYS A 184 11.25 7.63 22.66
C LYS A 184 9.77 8.02 22.77
N LYS A 185 9.47 9.29 22.48
CA LYS A 185 8.10 9.82 22.40
C LYS A 185 7.32 9.13 21.28
N GLN A 186 6.08 8.76 21.55
CA GLN A 186 5.13 8.20 20.59
C GLN A 186 3.81 8.96 20.66
N TYR A 187 3.15 9.13 19.50
CA TYR A 187 1.79 9.69 19.41
C TYR A 187 0.74 8.60 19.24
N LEU A 188 -0.42 8.77 19.87
CA LEU A 188 -1.59 7.96 19.59
C LEU A 188 -2.13 8.33 18.20
N VAL A 189 -2.02 7.41 17.25
CA VAL A 189 -2.32 7.69 15.84
C VAL A 189 -3.77 8.13 15.61
N SER A 190 -4.70 7.57 16.38
CA SER A 190 -6.14 7.79 16.21
C SER A 190 -6.60 9.20 16.57
N ASP A 191 -5.82 9.94 17.37
CA ASP A 191 -6.12 11.32 17.74
C ASP A 191 -5.94 12.29 16.55
N PHE A 192 -5.12 11.94 15.55
CA PHE A 192 -4.87 12.81 14.41
C PHE A 192 -6.03 12.88 13.42
N TYR A 193 -6.80 11.81 13.25
CA TYR A 193 -7.83 11.76 12.20
C TYR A 193 -8.88 12.88 12.28
N PRO A 194 -9.52 13.11 13.45
CA PRO A 194 -10.50 14.20 13.56
C PRO A 194 -9.85 15.57 13.37
N GLN A 195 -8.59 15.76 13.78
CA GLN A 195 -7.88 17.03 13.66
C GLN A 195 -7.55 17.34 12.19
N LEU A 196 -6.96 16.37 11.48
CA LEU A 196 -6.65 16.49 10.06
C LEU A 196 -7.92 16.68 9.21
N LYS A 197 -9.01 15.99 9.56
CA LYS A 197 -10.31 16.20 8.91
C LYS A 197 -10.81 17.64 9.03
N LYS A 198 -10.65 18.27 10.20
CA LYS A 198 -11.07 19.66 10.45
C LYS A 198 -10.16 20.67 9.74
N TRP A 199 -8.87 20.36 9.67
CA TRP A 199 -7.85 21.27 9.15
C TRP A 199 -7.74 21.28 7.61
N LYS A 200 -8.02 20.14 6.96
CA LYS A 200 -7.83 20.01 5.51
C LYS A 200 -8.71 20.99 4.68
N PRO A 201 -8.26 21.39 3.49
CA PRO A 201 -9.08 22.16 2.55
C PRO A 201 -10.42 21.48 2.19
N LYS A 202 -11.40 22.29 1.75
CA LYS A 202 -12.75 21.76 1.41
C LYS A 202 -12.71 20.78 0.22
N ASN A 203 -11.80 20.96 -0.74
CA ASN A 203 -11.66 20.14 -1.96
C ASN A 203 -10.86 18.83 -1.76
N THR A 204 -10.54 18.47 -0.52
CA THR A 204 -9.71 17.30 -0.22
C THR A 204 -10.45 15.98 -0.38
N TYR A 205 -9.94 15.11 -1.26
CA TYR A 205 -10.30 13.70 -1.30
C TYR A 205 -9.85 12.99 -0.02
N GLY A 206 -8.56 13.10 0.30
CA GLY A 206 -7.96 12.54 1.52
C GLY A 206 -6.70 13.31 1.92
N ILE A 207 -6.33 13.24 3.20
CA ILE A 207 -5.11 13.86 3.73
C ILE A 207 -4.23 12.81 4.41
N LEU A 208 -2.92 12.82 4.13
CA LEU A 208 -1.95 11.98 4.80
C LEU A 208 -0.96 12.85 5.57
N GLY A 209 -0.90 12.64 6.89
CA GLY A 209 0.12 13.20 7.74
C GLY A 209 1.39 12.37 7.71
N LEU A 210 2.53 13.04 7.67
CA LEU A 210 3.85 12.42 7.75
C LEU A 210 4.53 12.91 9.02
N THR A 211 5.05 12.01 9.83
CA THR A 211 5.79 12.35 11.05
C THR A 211 7.08 11.54 11.15
N TRP A 212 8.11 12.11 11.77
CA TRP A 212 9.29 11.37 12.19
C TRP A 212 9.12 10.71 13.58
N THR A 213 8.20 11.23 14.40
CA THR A 213 7.85 10.66 15.70
C THR A 213 7.04 9.37 15.54
N ASP A 214 7.38 8.36 16.33
CA ASP A 214 6.71 7.06 16.36
C ASP A 214 5.21 7.18 16.63
N LEU A 215 4.45 6.25 16.05
CA LEU A 215 3.02 6.13 16.24
C LEU A 215 2.71 4.86 17.00
N TYR A 216 1.67 4.88 17.84
CA TYR A 216 1.09 3.68 18.44
C TYR A 216 -0.43 3.64 18.25
N PRO A 217 -1.02 2.44 18.04
CA PRO A 217 -2.44 2.32 17.70
C PRO A 217 -3.36 2.26 18.93
N LYS A 218 -2.87 1.67 20.04
CA LYS A 218 -3.58 1.56 21.32
C LYS A 218 -2.62 1.26 22.46
N GLU A 219 -3.04 1.48 23.69
CA GLU A 219 -2.20 1.29 24.89
C GLU A 219 -1.51 -0.08 24.95
N SER A 220 -2.19 -1.14 24.51
CA SER A 220 -1.67 -2.51 24.58
C SER A 220 -0.72 -2.90 23.43
N LEU A 221 -0.46 -2.01 22.46
CA LEU A 221 0.38 -2.29 21.30
C LEU A 221 1.55 -1.31 21.25
N ASN A 222 2.70 -1.80 20.79
CA ASN A 222 3.95 -1.03 20.87
C ASN A 222 4.04 0.08 19.81
N PHE A 223 3.54 -0.17 18.59
CA PHE A 223 3.70 0.76 17.48
C PHE A 223 2.84 0.43 16.26
N VAL A 224 2.82 1.36 15.31
CA VAL A 224 2.34 1.17 13.94
C VAL A 224 3.13 2.06 12.97
N LEU A 225 3.35 1.61 11.74
CA LEU A 225 4.00 2.42 10.69
C LEU A 225 3.07 3.51 10.14
N GLY A 226 1.78 3.28 10.21
CA GLY A 226 0.77 4.22 9.79
C GLY A 226 -0.60 3.66 10.07
N GLU A 227 -1.59 4.53 10.17
CA GLU A 227 -2.98 4.11 10.23
C GLU A 227 -3.85 5.21 9.61
N ALA A 228 -4.91 4.77 8.93
CA ALA A 228 -5.78 5.63 8.17
C ALA A 228 -7.26 5.38 8.50
N SER A 229 -8.01 6.47 8.60
CA SER A 229 -9.44 6.43 8.82
C SER A 229 -10.21 6.81 7.55
N LYS A 230 -10.82 5.80 6.92
CA LYS A 230 -11.75 5.99 5.79
C LYS A 230 -12.85 6.99 6.11
N ARG A 231 -13.42 6.93 7.33
CA ARG A 231 -14.50 7.83 7.81
C ARG A 231 -14.06 9.29 7.87
N HIS A 232 -12.83 9.55 8.29
CA HIS A 232 -12.30 10.90 8.39
C HIS A 232 -11.65 11.38 7.08
N LYS A 233 -11.36 10.44 6.16
CA LYS A 233 -10.55 10.66 4.96
C LYS A 233 -9.20 11.28 5.31
N SER A 234 -8.59 10.74 6.35
CA SER A 234 -7.30 11.16 6.88
C SER A 234 -6.52 9.97 7.41
N GLY A 235 -5.21 9.94 7.21
CA GLY A 235 -4.31 8.98 7.86
C GLY A 235 -3.02 9.66 8.27
N VAL A 236 -2.21 8.97 9.07
CA VAL A 236 -0.88 9.42 9.45
C VAL A 236 0.09 8.26 9.33
N ILE A 237 1.28 8.52 8.81
CA ILE A 237 2.37 7.57 8.74
C ILE A 237 3.56 8.10 9.53
N SER A 238 4.29 7.18 10.15
CA SER A 238 5.66 7.37 10.58
C SER A 238 6.55 6.51 9.72
N PHE A 239 7.46 7.17 9.01
CA PHE A 239 8.56 6.51 8.32
C PHE A 239 9.88 6.67 9.08
N GLY A 240 9.78 7.18 10.33
CA GLY A 240 10.86 7.25 11.31
C GLY A 240 11.24 5.90 11.90
N ARG A 241 12.11 5.96 12.91
CA ARG A 241 12.82 4.81 13.52
C ARG A 241 11.84 3.75 14.02
N PHE A 242 12.15 2.47 13.79
CA PHE A 242 11.46 1.43 14.54
C PHE A 242 12.24 0.10 14.60
N GLU A 243 12.67 -0.31 15.81
CA GLU A 243 13.00 -1.71 16.14
C GLU A 243 12.98 -1.97 17.67
N PRO A 244 11.90 -2.51 18.27
CA PRO A 244 11.86 -2.93 19.66
C PRO A 244 12.17 -4.41 19.82
N LYS A 245 12.03 -5.22 18.76
CA LYS A 245 12.28 -6.66 18.82
C LYS A 245 13.77 -7.00 18.90
N ALA A 246 14.63 -6.09 18.43
CA ALA A 246 16.09 -6.21 18.48
C ALA A 246 16.74 -4.98 19.14
N PHE A 247 16.00 -4.24 19.97
CA PHE A 247 16.57 -3.08 20.66
C PHE A 247 17.66 -3.54 21.62
N ASP A 248 18.88 -3.17 21.29
CA ASP A 248 20.10 -3.39 22.05
C ASP A 248 20.71 -2.00 22.23
N GLU A 249 20.73 -1.46 23.46
CA GLU A 249 21.20 -0.10 23.71
C GLU A 249 22.60 0.18 23.17
N GLU A 250 23.46 -0.85 23.05
CA GLU A 250 24.82 -0.72 22.54
C GLU A 250 24.91 -0.80 21.01
N LYS A 251 23.98 -1.51 20.35
CA LYS A 251 24.01 -1.77 18.90
C LYS A 251 22.97 -0.99 18.11
N SER A 252 21.84 -0.65 18.73
CA SER A 252 20.74 0.09 18.10
C SER A 252 21.12 1.54 17.96
N ARG A 253 21.63 1.89 16.77
CA ARG A 253 21.88 3.27 16.41
C ARG A 253 20.65 3.92 15.81
N ASP A 254 20.51 5.15 16.22
CA ASP A 254 19.52 6.08 15.73
C ASP A 254 19.83 6.37 14.24
N ILE A 255 18.82 6.31 13.34
CA ILE A 255 19.04 6.62 11.91
C ILE A 255 19.46 8.09 11.75
N GLU A 256 20.51 8.31 10.95
CA GLU A 256 21.16 9.61 10.73
C GLU A 256 21.23 10.05 9.26
N GLU A 257 20.88 9.15 8.33
CA GLU A 257 20.86 9.44 6.89
C GLU A 257 19.68 8.75 6.21
N ILE A 258 19.26 9.29 5.06
CA ILE A 258 18.25 8.66 4.21
C ILE A 258 18.93 7.62 3.33
N ASN A 259 18.55 6.36 3.51
CA ASN A 259 18.97 5.24 2.67
C ASN A 259 17.77 4.64 1.89
N HIS A 260 18.05 3.62 1.08
CA HIS A 260 17.03 2.94 0.27
C HIS A 260 15.94 2.27 1.11
N ASP A 261 16.22 1.85 2.36
CA ASP A 261 15.22 1.24 3.24
C ASP A 261 14.20 2.26 3.76
N ILE A 262 14.65 3.47 4.13
CA ILE A 262 13.74 4.55 4.53
C ILE A 262 12.89 4.98 3.33
N MET A 263 13.52 5.12 2.15
CA MET A 263 12.80 5.44 0.91
C MET A 263 11.74 4.37 0.62
N TRP A 264 12.10 3.08 0.65
CA TRP A 264 11.19 1.97 0.44
C TRP A 264 10.01 1.99 1.41
N LYS A 265 10.30 2.14 2.71
CA LYS A 265 9.28 2.23 3.77
C LYS A 265 8.34 3.40 3.51
N LEU A 266 8.87 4.57 3.17
CA LEU A 266 8.08 5.76 2.90
C LEU A 266 7.11 5.55 1.74
N LEU A 267 7.60 5.09 0.58
CA LEU A 267 6.76 4.84 -0.60
C LEU A 267 5.69 3.78 -0.31
N LYS A 268 6.10 2.70 0.37
CA LYS A 268 5.22 1.57 0.67
C LYS A 268 4.11 1.91 1.65
N VAL A 269 4.45 2.47 2.81
CA VAL A 269 3.45 2.79 3.83
C VAL A 269 2.53 3.91 3.33
N SER A 270 3.07 4.92 2.62
CA SER A 270 2.23 5.99 2.06
C SER A 270 1.21 5.46 1.05
N SER A 271 1.64 4.58 0.13
CA SER A 271 0.72 3.98 -0.84
C SER A 271 -0.32 3.10 -0.15
N HIS A 272 0.05 2.32 0.86
CA HIS A 272 -0.88 1.49 1.64
C HIS A 272 -1.96 2.33 2.34
N GLU A 273 -1.56 3.31 3.15
CA GLU A 273 -2.49 4.12 3.94
C GLU A 273 -3.41 4.98 3.05
N LEU A 274 -2.91 5.48 1.92
CA LEU A 274 -3.78 6.15 0.95
C LEU A 274 -4.82 5.18 0.38
N GLY A 275 -4.48 3.90 0.18
CA GLY A 275 -5.42 2.86 -0.23
C GLY A 275 -6.60 2.75 0.72
N HIS A 276 -6.36 2.81 2.03
CA HIS A 276 -7.43 2.87 3.04
C HIS A 276 -8.30 4.13 2.93
N LEU A 277 -7.78 5.27 2.46
CA LEU A 277 -8.61 6.46 2.20
C LEU A 277 -9.55 6.28 1.01
N PHE A 278 -9.14 5.49 0.01
CA PHE A 278 -10.02 4.97 -1.05
C PHE A 278 -10.98 3.88 -0.56
N GLY A 279 -10.88 3.51 0.71
CA GLY A 279 -11.75 2.54 1.36
C GLY A 279 -11.41 1.11 1.06
N LEU A 280 -10.17 0.82 0.63
CA LEU A 280 -9.70 -0.56 0.52
C LEU A 280 -9.49 -1.12 1.92
N SER A 281 -9.97 -2.32 2.16
CA SER A 281 -9.60 -3.13 3.32
C SER A 281 -8.32 -3.92 3.04
N HIS A 282 -7.75 -4.56 4.06
CA HIS A 282 -6.64 -5.49 3.83
C HIS A 282 -7.03 -6.58 2.81
N CYS A 283 -6.09 -6.91 1.93
CA CYS A 283 -6.26 -7.87 0.86
C CYS A 283 -5.81 -9.26 1.32
N ASP A 284 -6.64 -10.28 1.09
CA ASP A 284 -6.37 -11.68 1.44
C ASP A 284 -6.30 -12.59 0.20
N PHE A 285 -6.38 -12.02 -1.01
CA PHE A 285 -6.50 -12.78 -2.26
C PHE A 285 -5.16 -13.09 -2.94
N PHE A 286 -4.19 -12.20 -2.77
CA PHE A 286 -2.88 -12.22 -3.43
C PHE A 286 -1.83 -11.61 -2.51
N LEU A 287 -0.56 -11.90 -2.77
CA LEU A 287 0.51 -11.01 -2.32
C LEU A 287 0.28 -9.62 -2.94
N CYS A 288 0.11 -8.62 -2.09
CA CYS A 288 -0.45 -7.31 -2.45
C CYS A 288 0.08 -6.23 -1.50
N GLY A 289 0.29 -5.03 -2.01
CA GLY A 289 0.62 -3.85 -1.19
C GLY A 289 -0.44 -3.47 -0.15
N MET A 290 -1.65 -4.07 -0.23
CA MET A 290 -2.72 -3.93 0.78
C MET A 290 -2.82 -5.15 1.72
N ASN A 291 -1.87 -6.08 1.75
CA ASN A 291 -1.90 -7.14 2.77
C ASN A 291 -1.77 -6.53 4.17
N GLY A 292 -2.50 -7.07 5.15
CA GLY A 292 -2.28 -6.72 6.55
C GLY A 292 -0.98 -7.34 7.06
N SER A 293 -0.38 -6.71 8.07
CA SER A 293 0.84 -7.20 8.70
C SER A 293 0.75 -7.13 10.21
N SER A 294 1.37 -8.09 10.87
CA SER A 294 1.51 -8.16 12.33
C SER A 294 2.84 -7.57 12.84
N SER A 295 3.79 -7.32 11.94
CA SER A 295 5.09 -6.73 12.26
C SER A 295 5.64 -5.84 11.13
N VAL A 296 6.67 -5.03 11.43
CA VAL A 296 7.36 -4.22 10.41
C VAL A 296 8.04 -5.10 9.38
N GLU A 297 8.70 -6.16 9.85
CA GLU A 297 9.46 -7.06 8.99
C GLU A 297 8.53 -7.73 7.96
N GLU A 298 7.36 -8.17 8.41
CA GLU A 298 6.30 -8.67 7.53
C GLU A 298 5.79 -7.57 6.58
N ALA A 299 5.53 -6.36 7.09
CA ALA A 299 5.10 -5.25 6.26
C ALA A 299 6.13 -4.87 5.19
N MET A 300 7.43 -4.97 5.48
CA MET A 300 8.49 -4.62 4.53
C MET A 300 8.75 -5.72 3.50
N SER A 301 8.52 -6.99 3.82
CA SER A 301 8.71 -8.13 2.90
C SER A 301 7.58 -8.31 1.88
N GLN A 302 6.39 -7.81 2.17
CA GLN A 302 5.25 -7.86 1.23
C GLN A 302 5.56 -7.07 -0.08
N PRO A 303 4.78 -7.23 -1.16
CA PRO A 303 4.95 -6.41 -2.35
C PRO A 303 4.58 -4.94 -2.14
N LEU A 304 5.11 -4.06 -2.99
CA LEU A 304 4.68 -2.65 -3.06
C LEU A 304 3.36 -2.50 -3.86
N PHE A 305 3.22 -3.23 -4.96
CA PHE A 305 2.13 -3.02 -5.91
C PHE A 305 0.84 -3.73 -5.51
N PHE A 306 -0.28 -3.16 -5.96
CA PHE A 306 -1.61 -3.69 -5.70
C PHE A 306 -1.92 -4.84 -6.67
N CYS A 307 -2.51 -5.91 -6.15
CA CYS A 307 -2.98 -7.04 -6.95
C CYS A 307 -4.11 -6.63 -7.90
N PRO A 308 -4.51 -7.49 -8.87
CA PRO A 308 -5.51 -7.15 -9.89
C PRO A 308 -6.86 -6.73 -9.28
N ILE A 309 -7.23 -7.30 -8.13
CA ILE A 309 -8.48 -6.93 -7.43
C ILE A 309 -8.36 -5.53 -6.80
N CYS A 310 -7.25 -5.23 -6.13
CA CYS A 310 -7.07 -3.93 -5.46
C CYS A 310 -6.81 -2.80 -6.45
N ILE A 311 -5.98 -3.02 -7.47
CA ILE A 311 -5.72 -2.00 -8.49
C ILE A 311 -6.96 -1.68 -9.33
N ARG A 312 -7.87 -2.65 -9.52
CA ARG A 312 -9.17 -2.40 -10.16
C ARG A 312 -10.04 -1.43 -9.36
N LYS A 313 -10.03 -1.53 -8.02
CA LYS A 313 -10.74 -0.59 -7.14
C LYS A 313 -10.19 0.83 -7.34
N ILE A 314 -8.86 0.97 -7.31
CA ILE A 314 -8.20 2.25 -7.56
C ILE A 314 -8.46 2.76 -8.97
N GLN A 315 -8.40 1.91 -10.00
CA GLN A 315 -8.73 2.30 -11.37
C GLN A 315 -10.17 2.80 -11.49
N HIS A 316 -11.13 2.15 -10.82
CA HIS A 316 -12.51 2.64 -10.79
C HIS A 316 -12.64 3.99 -10.08
N ALA A 317 -11.89 4.24 -9.01
CA ALA A 317 -11.90 5.51 -8.30
C ALA A 317 -11.24 6.66 -9.11
N CYS A 318 -10.05 6.39 -9.64
CA CYS A 318 -9.15 7.38 -10.21
C CYS A 318 -9.25 7.52 -11.74
N LYS A 319 -9.85 6.54 -12.43
CA LYS A 319 -10.09 6.55 -13.89
C LYS A 319 -8.82 6.67 -14.74
N PHE A 320 -7.72 6.04 -14.31
CA PHE A 320 -6.47 6.01 -15.07
C PHE A 320 -6.43 4.89 -16.11
N ASN A 321 -5.53 5.02 -17.09
CA ASN A 321 -5.16 3.96 -18.03
C ASN A 321 -4.07 3.07 -17.40
N ILE A 322 -4.32 1.77 -17.28
CA ILE A 322 -3.42 0.84 -16.57
C ILE A 322 -2.03 0.73 -17.23
N VAL A 323 -1.96 0.74 -18.55
CA VAL A 323 -0.70 0.64 -19.31
C VAL A 323 0.13 1.89 -19.10
N GLN A 324 -0.47 3.08 -19.27
CA GLN A 324 0.23 4.34 -19.06
C GLN A 324 0.73 4.47 -17.61
N ARG A 325 -0.10 4.09 -16.63
CA ARG A 325 0.30 4.06 -15.22
C ARG A 325 1.52 3.18 -14.98
N TYR A 326 1.57 1.99 -15.57
CA TYR A 326 2.69 1.08 -15.40
C TYR A 326 3.95 1.56 -16.13
N ARG A 327 3.84 2.19 -17.30
CA ARG A 327 4.98 2.86 -17.97
C ARG A 327 5.55 3.99 -17.13
N ASP A 328 4.71 4.79 -16.50
CA ASP A 328 5.16 5.91 -15.67
C ASP A 328 5.81 5.41 -14.37
N LEU A 329 5.28 4.35 -13.76
CA LEU A 329 5.94 3.70 -12.61
C LEU A 329 7.26 3.04 -12.99
N GLN A 330 7.34 2.42 -14.17
CA GLN A 330 8.54 1.74 -14.66
C GLN A 330 9.68 2.76 -14.79
N ARG A 331 9.43 3.89 -15.44
CA ARG A 331 10.37 5.01 -15.53
C ARG A 331 10.75 5.56 -14.15
N PHE A 332 9.77 5.76 -13.26
CA PHE A 332 10.05 6.23 -11.91
C PHE A 332 11.02 5.30 -11.15
N PHE A 333 10.84 3.98 -11.23
CA PHE A 333 11.72 3.03 -10.56
C PHE A 333 13.07 2.83 -11.25
N GLU A 334 13.13 3.02 -12.57
CA GLU A 334 14.38 3.08 -13.32
C GLU A 334 15.23 4.26 -12.85
N ASP A 335 14.66 5.47 -12.91
CA ASP A 335 15.27 6.72 -12.45
C ASP A 335 15.72 6.65 -10.98
N LEU A 336 14.84 6.14 -10.10
CA LEU A 336 15.14 6.02 -8.67
C LEU A 336 16.24 5.00 -8.40
N ASN A 337 16.26 3.87 -9.12
CA ASN A 337 17.30 2.86 -8.95
C ASN A 337 18.65 3.29 -9.52
N GLU A 338 18.67 4.10 -10.58
CA GLU A 338 19.91 4.71 -11.09
C GLU A 338 20.52 5.66 -10.04
N ALA A 339 19.67 6.52 -9.45
CA ALA A 339 20.11 7.51 -8.45
C ALA A 339 20.42 6.89 -7.08
N MET A 340 19.69 5.85 -6.68
CA MET A 340 19.83 5.16 -5.40
C MET A 340 19.69 3.64 -5.62
N PRO A 341 20.78 2.95 -6.03
CA PRO A 341 20.73 1.54 -6.36
C PRO A 341 20.25 0.66 -5.20
N CYS A 342 19.23 -0.16 -5.45
CA CYS A 342 18.71 -1.14 -4.50
C CYS A 342 17.95 -2.25 -5.24
N ASP A 343 18.15 -3.50 -4.83
CA ASP A 343 17.48 -4.65 -5.42
C ASP A 343 15.94 -4.52 -5.41
N ARG A 344 15.35 -3.91 -4.38
CA ARG A 344 13.90 -3.71 -4.32
C ARG A 344 13.38 -2.80 -5.43
N PHE A 345 14.12 -1.74 -5.79
CA PHE A 345 13.72 -0.83 -6.87
C PHE A 345 13.91 -1.48 -8.23
N ARG A 346 15.03 -2.19 -8.42
CA ARG A 346 15.28 -3.02 -9.61
C ARG A 346 14.17 -4.05 -9.83
N HIS A 347 13.82 -4.82 -8.80
CA HIS A 347 12.72 -5.81 -8.88
C HIS A 347 11.36 -5.16 -9.15
N CYS A 348 11.11 -3.94 -8.66
CA CYS A 348 9.88 -3.22 -9.00
C CYS A 348 9.82 -2.90 -10.50
N LYS A 349 10.92 -2.44 -11.09
CA LYS A 349 11.03 -2.21 -12.54
C LYS A 349 10.83 -3.52 -13.31
N GLU A 350 11.56 -4.58 -12.97
CA GLU A 350 11.43 -5.89 -13.65
C GLU A 350 10.01 -6.46 -13.58
N TRP A 351 9.34 -6.32 -12.43
CA TRP A 351 7.94 -6.71 -12.30
C TRP A 351 7.00 -5.88 -13.18
N LEU A 352 7.25 -4.57 -13.32
CA LEU A 352 6.51 -3.70 -14.22
C LEU A 352 6.78 -4.04 -15.70
N ASP A 353 8.02 -4.38 -16.06
CA ASP A 353 8.40 -4.87 -17.40
C ASP A 353 7.58 -6.12 -17.76
N ASN A 354 7.48 -7.07 -16.83
CA ASN A 354 6.67 -8.28 -16.99
C ASN A 354 5.17 -7.98 -17.13
N CYS A 355 4.64 -7.04 -16.33
CA CYS A 355 3.24 -6.63 -16.44
C CYS A 355 2.96 -5.96 -17.79
N LEU A 356 3.85 -5.10 -18.27
CA LEU A 356 3.69 -4.40 -19.55
C LEU A 356 3.73 -5.36 -20.73
N ARG A 357 4.67 -6.32 -20.74
CA ARG A 357 4.69 -7.43 -21.72
C ARG A 357 3.36 -8.18 -21.74
N PHE A 358 2.90 -8.63 -20.58
CA PHE A 358 1.61 -9.31 -20.48
C PHE A 358 0.42 -8.46 -20.99
N LEU A 359 0.45 -7.14 -20.78
CA LEU A 359 -0.61 -6.23 -21.21
C LEU A 359 -0.59 -5.90 -22.71
N ILE A 360 0.59 -5.91 -23.35
CA ILE A 360 0.79 -5.34 -24.70
C ILE A 360 1.07 -6.42 -25.76
N ASP A 361 1.64 -7.58 -25.38
CA ASP A 361 2.14 -8.60 -26.33
C ASP A 361 1.05 -9.30 -27.18
N ASP A 362 -0.24 -8.95 -27.06
CA ASP A 362 -1.33 -9.49 -27.91
C ASP A 362 -1.87 -8.48 -28.95
N GLU A 363 -1.23 -7.32 -29.15
CA GLU A 363 -1.64 -6.32 -30.16
C GLU A 363 -0.94 -6.44 -31.53
N GLU A 364 -0.13 -7.48 -31.77
CA GLU A 364 0.49 -7.75 -33.08
C GLU A 364 -0.30 -8.71 -33.99
#